data_AF-A0A1V6S438-F1
#
_entry.id   AF-A0A1V6S438-F1
#
_cell.length_a   1.000
_cell.length_b   1.000
_cell.length_c   1.000
_cell.angle_alpha   90.00
_cell.angle_beta   90.00
_cell.angle_gamma   90.00
#
_symmetry.space_group_name_H-M   'P 1'
#
loop_
_entity.id
_entity.type
_entity.pdbx_description
1 polymer ?
#
loop_
_entity_poly.entity_id
_entity_poly.type
_entity_poly.pdbx_seq_one_letter_code
_entity_poly.pdbx_strand_id
1 'polypeptide(L)'
;MWFGSKIIRAGDRAPPGLPLRHRLNLKARNGFLTDFRDFSQSLLIMARGIVNAAKSASNVIAVHKKYTVQSTGIWERLRRLLAVDPSRSTGVPLNSQFRIPTPGSIPPLAYDDPVTIPAGDIADNPYWKRDVRRSYPQLSTVRQADAVSLLTFGSQAAPKEDILKIGQAGEQQLVAVKEQGEERGLAALFEQDKKSIQGVLGANGLPPSPCNLNTISKSSQSKYELDSEHGYPEKYPCRTFA
;
A
#
# COMPACT_ATOMS: atom_id res chain seq x y z
N MET A 1 -45.93 -6.10 13.24
CA MET A 1 -45.84 -7.12 14.32
C MET A 1 -44.44 -7.71 14.21
N TRP A 2 -43.55 -7.66 15.20
CA TRP A 2 -43.72 -7.63 16.66
C TRP A 2 -43.20 -6.33 17.33
N PHE A 3 -43.51 -6.12 18.62
CA PHE A 3 -43.20 -4.91 19.40
C PHE A 3 -42.07 -5.15 20.43
N GLY A 4 -41.39 -4.07 20.86
CA GLY A 4 -40.47 -4.09 22.01
C GLY A 4 -39.92 -2.71 22.38
N SER A 5 -40.54 -2.02 23.33
CA SER A 5 -40.20 -0.64 23.73
C SER A 5 -39.75 -0.50 25.19
N LYS A 6 -38.74 0.36 25.46
CA LYS A 6 -38.56 1.28 26.63
C LYS A 6 -37.23 2.05 26.43
N ILE A 7 -37.15 3.40 26.40
CA ILE A 7 -37.45 4.45 27.41
C ILE A 7 -36.47 4.36 28.62
N ILE A 8 -35.75 5.36 29.13
CA ILE A 8 -35.29 6.76 28.81
C ILE A 8 -34.66 7.35 30.13
N ARG A 9 -33.87 8.44 30.06
CA ARG A 9 -33.22 9.28 31.15
C ARG A 9 -31.88 8.76 31.71
N ALA A 10 -30.79 9.54 31.92
CA ALA A 10 -30.47 11.00 31.98
C ALA A 10 -30.48 11.66 33.38
N GLY A 11 -29.39 12.41 33.70
CA GLY A 11 -29.11 13.10 35.00
C GLY A 11 -28.24 12.24 35.95
N ASP A 12 -27.31 12.75 36.76
CA ASP A 12 -27.02 14.16 37.13
C ASP A 12 -25.56 14.43 37.60
N ARG A 13 -25.26 15.67 38.02
CA ARG A 13 -23.92 16.26 38.24
C ARG A 13 -23.36 16.10 39.68
N ALA A 14 -22.04 16.29 39.82
CA ALA A 14 -21.29 16.49 41.09
C ALA A 14 -21.38 17.96 41.58
N PRO A 15 -20.58 18.49 42.57
CA PRO A 15 -19.62 17.94 43.55
C PRO A 15 -20.07 18.33 45.01
N PRO A 16 -19.28 18.80 46.02
CA PRO A 16 -17.84 18.78 46.35
C PRO A 16 -17.49 18.36 47.83
N GLY A 17 -16.21 18.47 48.25
CA GLY A 17 -15.81 18.51 49.68
C GLY A 17 -14.38 18.02 50.02
N LEU A 18 -13.42 18.94 50.18
CA LEU A 18 -12.08 18.75 50.81
C LEU A 18 -12.17 18.93 52.36
N PRO A 19 -11.14 18.70 53.24
CA PRO A 19 -9.69 18.55 52.96
C PRO A 19 -8.88 17.51 53.80
N LEU A 20 -7.61 17.29 53.36
CA LEU A 20 -6.37 17.10 54.14
C LEU A 20 -6.31 16.21 55.41
N ARG A 21 -5.40 15.21 55.38
CA ARG A 21 -4.31 15.10 56.39
C ARG A 21 -3.14 14.23 55.91
N HIS A 22 -1.91 14.72 56.14
CA HIS A 22 -0.68 13.99 55.87
C HIS A 22 -0.53 12.74 56.74
N ARG A 23 -0.07 11.64 56.14
CA ARG A 23 0.93 10.74 56.74
C ARG A 23 1.91 10.26 55.67
N LEU A 24 3.09 10.87 55.65
CA LEU A 24 4.29 10.18 55.19
C LEU A 24 4.53 8.99 56.13
N ASN A 25 4.81 7.81 55.59
CA ASN A 25 5.51 6.79 56.36
C ASN A 25 6.51 6.07 55.45
N LEU A 26 7.72 5.90 55.95
CA LEU A 26 8.88 5.52 55.16
C LEU A 26 9.26 4.06 55.41
N LYS A 27 9.63 3.37 54.33
CA LYS A 27 10.78 2.44 54.25
C LYS A 27 10.61 0.96 54.70
N ALA A 28 10.79 0.10 53.67
CA ALA A 28 11.43 -1.23 53.67
C ALA A 28 10.70 -2.40 54.39
N ARG A 29 10.65 -3.61 53.82
CA ARG A 29 11.81 -4.44 53.43
C ARG A 29 11.44 -5.57 52.44
N ASN A 30 12.45 -6.00 51.69
CA ASN A 30 12.74 -7.38 51.24
C ASN A 30 11.61 -8.21 50.59
N GLY A 31 11.62 -8.32 49.26
CA GLY A 31 10.84 -9.30 48.49
C GLY A 31 11.73 -10.05 47.50
N PHE A 32 12.32 -11.17 47.93
CA PHE A 32 13.14 -12.04 47.08
C PHE A 32 12.23 -13.01 46.30
N LEU A 33 11.60 -12.53 45.23
CA LEU A 33 10.87 -13.34 44.26
C LEU A 33 11.06 -12.77 42.85
N THR A 34 11.98 -13.36 42.09
CA THR A 34 12.08 -13.15 40.64
C THR A 34 10.81 -13.68 39.99
N ASP A 35 10.06 -12.82 39.30
CA ASP A 35 8.75 -13.18 38.75
C ASP A 35 8.89 -14.27 37.67
N PHE A 36 8.09 -15.33 37.78
CA PHE A 36 8.07 -16.45 36.82
C PHE A 36 7.68 -15.97 35.42
N ARG A 37 6.96 -14.84 35.31
CA ARG A 37 6.63 -14.17 34.05
C ARG A 37 7.84 -13.52 33.38
N ASP A 38 8.75 -12.93 34.15
CA ASP A 38 9.97 -12.33 33.61
C ASP A 38 10.95 -13.41 33.16
N PHE A 39 11.02 -14.54 33.89
CA PHE A 39 11.78 -15.71 33.45
C PHE A 39 11.20 -16.31 32.16
N SER A 40 9.87 -16.41 32.04
CA SER A 40 9.21 -16.87 30.80
C SER A 40 9.42 -15.92 29.62
N GLN A 41 9.31 -14.60 29.82
CA GLN A 41 9.55 -13.62 28.76
C GLN A 41 11.01 -13.58 28.32
N SER A 42 11.97 -13.61 29.26
CA SER A 42 13.40 -13.67 28.93
C SER A 42 13.76 -14.98 28.23
N LEU A 43 13.20 -16.12 28.63
CA LEU A 43 13.38 -17.39 27.92
C LEU A 43 12.82 -17.32 26.48
N LEU A 44 11.65 -16.71 26.27
CA LEU A 44 11.06 -16.51 24.93
C LEU A 44 11.88 -15.56 24.06
N ILE A 45 12.42 -14.47 24.62
CA ILE A 45 13.31 -13.53 23.90
C ILE A 45 14.62 -14.23 23.53
N MET A 46 15.21 -15.00 24.46
CA MET A 46 16.41 -15.80 24.19
C MET A 46 16.16 -16.87 23.13
N ALA A 47 15.03 -17.56 23.17
CA ALA A 47 14.64 -18.54 22.16
C ALA A 47 14.46 -17.90 20.76
N ARG A 48 13.81 -16.74 20.68
CA ARG A 48 13.70 -15.96 19.43
C ARG A 48 15.06 -15.48 18.93
N GLY A 49 15.92 -14.99 19.81
CA GLY A 49 17.30 -14.62 19.48
C GLY A 49 18.10 -15.79 18.91
N ILE A 50 17.97 -16.99 19.49
CA ILE A 50 18.62 -18.21 18.99
C ILE A 50 18.05 -18.64 17.63
N VAL A 51 16.73 -18.60 17.44
CA VAL A 51 16.09 -18.90 16.15
C VAL A 51 16.54 -17.91 15.07
N ASN A 52 16.59 -16.62 15.37
CA ASN A 52 17.03 -15.58 14.42
C ASN A 52 18.53 -15.64 14.14
N ALA A 53 19.37 -16.06 15.10
CA ALA A 53 20.78 -16.35 14.88
C ALA A 53 20.98 -17.61 14.01
N ALA A 54 20.18 -18.66 14.24
CA ALA A 54 20.20 -19.89 13.43
C ALA A 54 19.71 -19.64 11.99
N LYS A 55 18.68 -18.79 11.80
CA LYS A 55 18.23 -18.32 10.48
C LYS A 55 19.25 -17.41 9.78
N SER A 56 19.87 -16.50 10.53
CA SER A 56 21.01 -15.72 10.02
C SER A 56 22.13 -16.65 9.53
N ALA A 57 22.42 -17.72 10.28
CA ALA A 57 23.37 -18.75 9.89
C ALA A 57 22.90 -19.61 8.69
N SER A 58 21.59 -19.84 8.48
CA SER A 58 21.12 -20.52 7.25
C SER A 58 21.29 -19.66 6.00
N ASN A 59 21.34 -18.33 6.13
CA ASN A 59 21.69 -17.41 5.05
C ASN A 59 23.22 -17.32 4.81
N VAL A 60 24.05 -17.94 5.64
CA VAL A 60 25.51 -17.97 5.45
C VAL A 60 25.90 -19.02 4.40
N ILE A 61 26.13 -18.52 3.19
CA ILE A 61 26.64 -19.34 2.07
C ILE A 61 28.13 -19.64 2.30
N ALA A 62 28.51 -20.93 2.25
CA ALA A 62 29.90 -21.39 2.37
C ALA A 62 30.80 -20.91 1.21
N VAL A 63 32.08 -20.63 1.48
CA VAL A 63 33.03 -20.06 0.49
C VAL A 63 33.12 -20.88 -0.80
N HIS A 64 33.09 -22.21 -0.74
CA HIS A 64 33.16 -23.07 -1.93
C HIS A 64 31.98 -22.89 -2.92
N LYS A 65 30.87 -22.29 -2.48
CA LYS A 65 29.72 -21.92 -3.35
C LYS A 65 29.81 -20.50 -3.89
N LYS A 66 30.86 -19.73 -3.56
CA LYS A 66 31.09 -18.35 -4.01
C LYS A 66 32.12 -18.36 -5.14
N TYR A 67 31.81 -17.70 -6.25
CA TYR A 67 32.63 -17.61 -7.47
C TYR A 67 33.83 -16.67 -7.31
N THR A 68 34.69 -16.95 -6.34
CA THR A 68 35.90 -16.18 -6.02
C THR A 68 37.12 -17.08 -5.85
N VAL A 69 38.31 -16.56 -6.17
CA VAL A 69 39.61 -17.25 -5.94
C VAL A 69 39.79 -17.57 -4.46
N GLN A 70 40.14 -18.83 -4.17
CA GLN A 70 40.22 -19.37 -2.81
C GLN A 70 41.66 -19.77 -2.47
N SER A 71 41.99 -19.72 -1.17
CA SER A 71 43.22 -20.33 -0.67
C SER A 71 43.15 -21.86 -0.81
N THR A 72 44.30 -22.51 -0.95
CA THR A 72 44.40 -23.97 -1.11
C THR A 72 45.38 -24.58 -0.10
N GLY A 73 45.24 -25.89 0.15
CA GLY A 73 46.15 -26.64 1.03
C GLY A 73 46.24 -26.09 2.46
N ILE A 74 47.47 -25.91 2.95
CA ILE A 74 47.74 -25.43 4.32
C ILE A 74 47.24 -24.00 4.52
N TRP A 75 47.31 -23.15 3.49
CA TRP A 75 46.86 -21.75 3.57
C TRP A 75 45.35 -21.62 3.81
N GLU A 76 44.53 -22.54 3.29
CA GLU A 76 43.10 -22.58 3.59
C GLU A 76 42.82 -22.99 5.03
N ARG A 77 43.62 -23.90 5.60
CA ARG A 77 43.52 -24.25 7.04
C ARG A 77 43.89 -23.05 7.92
N LEU A 78 44.96 -22.34 7.58
CA LEU A 78 45.38 -21.13 8.29
C LEU A 78 44.34 -20.00 8.16
N ARG A 79 43.79 -19.77 6.95
CA ARG A 79 42.71 -18.80 6.72
C ARG A 79 41.49 -19.09 7.59
N ARG A 80 41.05 -20.35 7.68
CA ARG A 80 39.91 -20.75 8.52
C ARG A 80 40.16 -20.57 10.02
N LEU A 81 41.42 -20.63 10.46
CA LEU A 81 41.80 -20.45 11.86
C LEU A 81 41.95 -18.97 12.24
N LEU A 82 42.43 -18.12 11.34
CA LEU A 82 42.71 -16.70 11.61
C LEU A 82 41.61 -15.72 11.15
N ALA A 83 40.66 -16.14 10.30
CA ALA A 83 39.58 -15.27 9.85
C ALA A 83 38.45 -15.14 10.87
N VAL A 84 38.04 -13.89 11.16
CA VAL A 84 36.88 -13.56 12.03
C VAL A 84 35.58 -14.20 11.52
N ASP A 85 35.42 -14.29 10.21
CA ASP A 85 34.35 -15.06 9.55
C ASP A 85 34.96 -15.93 8.45
N PRO A 86 35.07 -17.26 8.64
CA PRO A 86 35.64 -18.16 7.64
C PRO A 86 34.74 -18.35 6.42
N SER A 87 33.46 -17.92 6.48
CA SER A 87 32.51 -17.92 5.36
C SER A 87 32.73 -16.77 4.37
N ARG A 88 33.49 -15.75 4.75
CA ARG A 88 33.79 -14.58 3.93
C ARG A 88 34.76 -14.92 2.79
N SER A 89 34.47 -14.42 1.60
CA SER A 89 35.30 -14.56 0.40
C SER A 89 36.32 -13.41 0.25
N THR A 90 37.33 -13.63 -0.59
CA THR A 90 38.38 -12.65 -0.94
C THR A 90 37.89 -11.53 -1.87
N GLY A 91 36.76 -11.73 -2.55
CA GLY A 91 36.21 -10.77 -3.52
C GLY A 91 36.89 -10.76 -4.90
N VAL A 92 37.95 -11.56 -5.10
CA VAL A 92 38.62 -11.69 -6.41
C VAL A 92 37.84 -12.70 -7.28
N PRO A 93 37.28 -12.31 -8.44
CA PRO A 93 36.55 -13.24 -9.31
C PRO A 93 37.44 -14.35 -9.87
N LEU A 94 36.85 -15.50 -10.22
CA LEU A 94 37.58 -16.59 -10.89
C LEU A 94 37.86 -16.23 -12.35
N ASN A 95 39.11 -15.90 -12.68
CA ASN A 95 39.53 -15.46 -14.03
C ASN A 95 39.09 -16.42 -15.16
N SER A 96 38.98 -17.72 -14.91
CA SER A 96 38.60 -18.73 -15.91
C SER A 96 37.10 -18.76 -16.24
N GLN A 97 36.25 -18.12 -15.44
CA GLN A 97 34.78 -18.14 -15.56
C GLN A 97 34.18 -16.74 -15.66
N PHE A 98 34.79 -15.77 -14.98
CA PHE A 98 34.30 -14.39 -14.98
C PHE A 98 34.62 -13.70 -16.31
N ARG A 99 33.58 -13.40 -17.10
CA ARG A 99 33.69 -12.71 -18.40
C ARG A 99 34.53 -13.48 -19.45
N ILE A 100 34.50 -14.81 -19.38
CA ILE A 100 35.01 -15.73 -20.41
C ILE A 100 33.85 -16.67 -20.82
N PRO A 101 33.45 -16.74 -22.11
CA PRO A 101 33.92 -15.94 -23.24
C PRO A 101 33.75 -14.42 -23.03
N THR A 102 34.58 -13.62 -23.70
CA THR A 102 34.40 -12.16 -23.67
C THR A 102 33.13 -11.80 -24.44
N PRO A 103 32.39 -10.73 -24.09
CA PRO A 103 31.11 -10.42 -24.74
C PRO A 103 31.17 -10.31 -26.27
N GLY A 104 32.29 -9.83 -26.83
CA GLY A 104 32.51 -9.73 -28.28
C GLY A 104 33.06 -10.99 -28.96
N SER A 105 33.22 -12.10 -28.23
CA SER A 105 33.60 -13.41 -28.79
C SER A 105 32.42 -14.35 -29.01
N ILE A 106 31.20 -13.90 -28.68
CA ILE A 106 29.94 -14.55 -29.08
C ILE A 106 29.75 -14.30 -30.59
N PRO A 107 29.35 -15.31 -31.39
CA PRO A 107 29.12 -15.09 -32.82
C PRO A 107 28.03 -14.02 -33.04
N PRO A 108 28.23 -13.07 -33.99
CA PRO A 108 27.32 -11.93 -34.15
C PRO A 108 25.91 -12.31 -34.63
N LEU A 109 25.75 -13.53 -35.16
CA LEU A 109 24.47 -14.09 -35.61
C LEU A 109 23.90 -15.15 -34.64
N ALA A 110 24.40 -15.20 -33.40
CA ALA A 110 23.89 -16.13 -32.37
C ALA A 110 22.71 -15.57 -31.56
N TYR A 111 22.30 -14.33 -31.83
CA TYR A 111 21.21 -13.66 -31.14
C TYR A 111 20.20 -13.14 -32.18
N ASP A 112 18.94 -13.56 -32.02
CA ASP A 112 17.80 -13.06 -32.75
C ASP A 112 16.97 -12.15 -31.83
N ASP A 113 16.46 -11.04 -32.36
CA ASP A 113 15.62 -10.12 -31.59
C ASP A 113 14.29 -10.79 -31.19
N PRO A 114 13.96 -10.87 -29.87
CA PRO A 114 12.76 -11.55 -29.42
C PRO A 114 11.51 -10.73 -29.76
N VAL A 115 10.63 -11.31 -30.59
CA VAL A 115 9.31 -10.77 -30.90
C VAL A 115 8.22 -11.44 -30.08
N THR A 116 7.22 -10.67 -29.63
CA THR A 116 6.06 -11.20 -28.90
C THR A 116 4.89 -11.40 -29.85
N ILE A 117 4.15 -12.51 -29.71
CA ILE A 117 2.87 -12.71 -30.40
C ILE A 117 1.78 -12.03 -29.55
N PRO A 118 0.88 -11.19 -30.13
CA PRO A 118 0.62 -10.99 -31.56
C PRO A 118 1.42 -9.86 -32.24
N ALA A 119 2.27 -9.12 -31.51
CA ALA A 119 2.96 -7.94 -32.05
C ALA A 119 3.87 -8.23 -33.26
N GLY A 120 4.54 -9.38 -33.27
CA GLY A 120 5.41 -9.85 -34.37
C GLY A 120 4.73 -10.60 -35.51
N ASP A 121 3.39 -10.72 -35.52
CA ASP A 121 2.69 -11.39 -36.62
C ASP A 121 2.76 -10.57 -37.92
N ILE A 122 2.94 -11.27 -39.04
CA ILE A 122 3.05 -10.74 -40.39
C ILE A 122 1.65 -10.64 -41.03
N ALA A 123 0.75 -11.55 -40.68
CA ALA A 123 -0.65 -11.55 -41.11
C ALA A 123 -1.54 -10.83 -40.09
N ASP A 124 -2.70 -10.32 -40.53
CA ASP A 124 -3.79 -9.75 -39.70
C ASP A 124 -3.42 -8.73 -38.60
N ASN A 125 -2.22 -8.16 -38.68
CA ASN A 125 -1.61 -7.29 -37.68
C ASN A 125 -1.47 -5.84 -38.20
N PRO A 126 -2.56 -5.11 -38.55
CA PRO A 126 -2.47 -3.73 -39.04
C PRO A 126 -2.17 -2.73 -37.92
N TYR A 127 -1.31 -1.75 -38.17
CA TYR A 127 -0.78 -0.85 -37.13
C TYR A 127 -1.85 -0.08 -36.34
N TRP A 128 -2.95 0.34 -36.98
CA TRP A 128 -4.01 1.11 -36.32
C TRP A 128 -4.72 0.35 -35.19
N LYS A 129 -4.70 -0.99 -35.17
CA LYS A 129 -5.23 -1.79 -34.04
C LYS A 129 -4.28 -1.79 -32.82
N ARG A 130 -2.99 -1.52 -33.01
CA ARG A 130 -1.97 -1.47 -31.93
C ARG A 130 -1.51 -0.05 -31.58
N ASP A 131 -2.05 1.00 -32.22
CA ASP A 131 -1.63 2.39 -32.00
C ASP A 131 -2.24 2.97 -30.71
N VAL A 132 -1.74 2.50 -29.57
CA VAL A 132 -2.10 2.99 -28.23
C VAL A 132 -1.77 4.48 -28.06
N ARG A 133 -0.78 4.99 -28.82
CA ARG A 133 -0.38 6.41 -28.78
C ARG A 133 -1.46 7.33 -29.33
N ARG A 134 -2.22 6.90 -30.35
CA ARG A 134 -3.39 7.67 -30.84
C ARG A 134 -4.67 7.38 -30.05
N SER A 135 -4.81 6.17 -29.51
CA SER A 135 -5.94 5.76 -28.66
C SER A 135 -5.77 6.14 -27.18
N TYR A 136 -5.24 7.35 -26.92
CA TYR A 136 -5.08 7.84 -25.54
C TYR A 136 -6.42 8.34 -24.96
N PRO A 137 -6.68 8.17 -23.65
CA PRO A 137 -7.88 8.70 -23.02
C PRO A 137 -7.86 10.23 -23.03
N GLN A 138 -8.94 10.84 -23.54
CA GLN A 138 -9.07 12.29 -23.56
C GLN A 138 -9.26 12.86 -22.14
N LEU A 139 -8.68 14.03 -21.89
CA LEU A 139 -8.82 14.72 -20.61
C LEU A 139 -10.22 15.34 -20.51
N SER A 140 -11.02 14.88 -19.54
CA SER A 140 -12.33 15.45 -19.24
C SER A 140 -12.20 16.61 -18.25
N THR A 141 -12.62 17.82 -18.67
CA THR A 141 -12.77 18.99 -17.79
C THR A 141 -14.24 19.22 -17.49
N VAL A 142 -14.60 19.32 -16.21
CA VAL A 142 -15.97 19.67 -15.77
C VAL A 142 -15.95 21.08 -15.19
N ARG A 143 -16.70 22.02 -15.80
CA ARG A 143 -16.90 23.37 -15.26
C ARG A 143 -18.10 23.39 -14.31
N GLN A 144 -18.29 24.48 -13.56
CA GLN A 144 -19.43 24.61 -12.65
C GLN A 144 -20.77 24.51 -13.40
N ALA A 145 -20.90 25.11 -14.58
CA ALA A 145 -22.09 25.02 -15.43
C ALA A 145 -22.38 23.58 -15.90
N ASP A 146 -21.35 22.79 -16.21
CA ASP A 146 -21.49 21.38 -16.60
C ASP A 146 -21.94 20.52 -15.40
N ALA A 147 -21.44 20.82 -14.19
CA ALA A 147 -21.91 20.18 -12.97
C ALA A 147 -23.36 20.58 -12.61
N VAL A 148 -23.75 21.84 -12.83
CA VAL A 148 -25.13 22.31 -12.67
C VAL A 148 -26.07 21.57 -13.63
N SER A 149 -25.74 21.45 -14.92
CA SER A 149 -26.60 20.76 -15.88
C SER A 149 -26.75 19.26 -15.59
N LEU A 150 -25.65 18.58 -15.20
CA LEU A 150 -25.68 17.19 -14.74
C LEU A 150 -26.54 16.98 -13.48
N LEU A 151 -26.51 17.93 -12.53
CA LEU A 151 -27.36 17.86 -11.33
C LEU A 151 -28.83 18.14 -11.63
N THR A 152 -29.15 19.04 -12.56
CA THR A 152 -30.52 19.38 -12.96
C THR A 152 -31.17 18.25 -13.76
N PHE A 153 -30.51 17.77 -14.82
CA PHE A 153 -31.10 16.86 -15.81
C PHE A 153 -30.64 15.39 -15.70
N GLY A 154 -29.62 15.11 -14.89
CA GLY A 154 -29.01 13.78 -14.80
C GLY A 154 -27.92 13.54 -15.84
N SER A 155 -27.68 12.28 -16.17
CA SER A 155 -26.61 11.86 -17.10
C SER A 155 -27.15 10.91 -18.15
N GLN A 156 -26.39 10.62 -19.22
CA GLN A 156 -26.79 9.64 -20.22
C GLN A 156 -27.10 8.24 -19.63
N ALA A 157 -26.47 7.87 -18.52
CA ALA A 157 -26.70 6.59 -17.83
C ALA A 157 -27.90 6.63 -16.86
N ALA A 158 -28.33 7.82 -16.44
CA ALA A 158 -29.43 8.05 -15.52
C ALA A 158 -30.07 9.42 -15.80
N PRO A 159 -30.89 9.54 -16.86
CA PRO A 159 -31.59 10.77 -17.21
C PRO A 159 -32.76 11.03 -16.25
N LYS A 160 -33.03 12.31 -15.94
CA LYS A 160 -34.24 12.73 -15.23
C LYS A 160 -35.33 13.07 -16.23
N GLU A 161 -35.98 12.04 -16.75
CA GLU A 161 -37.04 12.11 -17.78
C GLU A 161 -38.22 13.01 -17.36
N ASP A 162 -38.45 13.19 -16.05
CA ASP A 162 -39.48 14.10 -15.51
C ASP A 162 -39.20 15.59 -15.80
N ILE A 163 -37.95 15.95 -16.11
CA ILE A 163 -37.47 17.35 -16.19
C ILE A 163 -36.97 17.69 -17.60
N LEU A 164 -36.21 16.79 -18.22
CA LEU A 164 -35.64 17.00 -19.55
C LEU A 164 -36.67 16.68 -20.64
N LYS A 165 -37.07 17.69 -21.41
CA LYS A 165 -38.01 17.52 -22.52
C LYS A 165 -37.32 16.92 -23.74
N ILE A 166 -38.03 16.10 -24.50
CA ILE A 166 -37.50 15.49 -25.73
C ILE A 166 -37.57 16.49 -26.90
N GLY A 167 -36.52 16.50 -27.75
CA GLY A 167 -36.43 17.34 -28.95
C GLY A 167 -35.97 18.78 -28.66
N GLN A 168 -36.34 19.73 -29.53
CA GLN A 168 -35.87 21.13 -29.49
C GLN A 168 -36.13 21.83 -28.14
N ALA A 169 -37.18 21.44 -27.42
CA ALA A 169 -37.45 21.97 -26.09
C ALA A 169 -36.38 21.56 -25.04
N GLY A 170 -35.79 20.37 -25.18
CA GLY A 170 -34.67 19.91 -24.36
C GLY A 170 -33.36 20.61 -24.69
N GLU A 171 -33.09 20.86 -25.97
CA GLU A 171 -31.91 21.61 -26.42
C GLU A 171 -31.92 23.03 -25.82
N GLN A 172 -33.06 23.72 -25.88
CA GLN A 172 -33.24 25.04 -25.27
C GLN A 172 -33.10 25.01 -23.73
N GLN A 173 -33.60 23.96 -23.06
CA GLN A 173 -33.41 23.77 -21.62
C GLN A 173 -31.93 23.58 -21.24
N LEU A 174 -31.16 22.83 -22.02
CA LEU A 174 -29.74 22.60 -21.79
C LEU A 174 -28.92 23.89 -21.95
N VAL A 175 -29.23 24.71 -22.97
CA VAL A 175 -28.58 26.02 -23.15
C VAL A 175 -28.89 26.97 -21.99
N ALA A 176 -30.17 27.12 -21.63
CA ALA A 176 -30.59 28.04 -20.56
C ALA A 176 -29.98 27.68 -19.18
N VAL A 177 -29.87 26.39 -18.86
CA VAL A 177 -29.23 25.95 -17.60
C VAL A 177 -27.71 26.11 -17.64
N LYS A 178 -27.08 26.00 -18.81
CA LYS A 178 -25.65 26.29 -18.95
C LYS A 178 -25.36 27.77 -18.70
N GLU A 179 -26.11 28.68 -19.31
CA GLU A 179 -26.01 30.14 -19.09
C GLU A 179 -26.21 30.49 -17.60
N GLN A 180 -27.27 29.98 -16.97
CA GLN A 180 -27.51 30.18 -15.54
C GLN A 180 -26.40 29.60 -14.64
N GLY A 181 -25.80 28.47 -15.04
CA GLY A 181 -24.68 27.84 -14.36
C GLY A 181 -23.35 28.60 -14.51
N GLU A 182 -23.19 29.38 -15.59
CA GLU A 182 -22.04 30.27 -15.79
C GLU A 182 -22.21 31.58 -14.99
N GLU A 183 -23.42 32.14 -14.91
CA GLU A 183 -23.70 33.37 -14.15
C GLU A 183 -23.74 33.18 -12.62
N ARG A 184 -24.41 32.12 -12.14
CA ARG A 184 -24.76 31.94 -10.71
C ARG A 184 -24.03 30.80 -10.02
N GLY A 185 -23.38 29.93 -10.79
CA GLY A 185 -22.63 28.79 -10.29
C GLY A 185 -23.47 27.78 -9.50
N LEU A 186 -22.78 26.89 -8.79
CA LEU A 186 -23.40 25.79 -8.05
C LEU A 186 -24.19 26.23 -6.80
N ALA A 187 -23.90 27.42 -6.24
CA ALA A 187 -24.53 27.88 -5.01
C ALA A 187 -26.04 28.07 -5.16
N ALA A 188 -26.48 28.74 -6.23
CA ALA A 188 -27.89 28.98 -6.50
C ALA A 188 -28.70 27.68 -6.70
N LEU A 189 -28.09 26.65 -7.29
CA LEU A 189 -28.73 25.34 -7.45
C LEU A 189 -28.94 24.63 -6.10
N PHE A 190 -27.98 24.72 -5.17
CA PHE A 190 -28.12 24.12 -3.84
C PHE A 190 -29.09 24.90 -2.92
N GLU A 191 -29.26 26.20 -3.13
CA GLU A 191 -30.29 27.00 -2.45
C GLU A 191 -31.71 26.60 -2.88
N GLN A 192 -31.92 26.39 -4.18
CA GLN A 192 -33.18 25.96 -4.77
C GLN A 192 -33.48 24.49 -4.44
N ASP A 193 -32.59 23.58 -4.83
CA ASP A 193 -32.77 22.14 -4.74
C ASP A 193 -31.88 21.50 -3.68
N LYS A 194 -32.25 21.67 -2.41
CA LYS A 194 -31.57 21.03 -1.26
C LYS A 194 -31.53 19.49 -1.32
N LYS A 195 -32.37 18.88 -2.16
CA LYS A 195 -32.39 17.43 -2.42
C LYS A 195 -31.31 16.98 -3.41
N SER A 196 -30.79 17.86 -4.28
CA SER A 196 -29.78 17.52 -5.30
C SER A 196 -28.49 16.92 -4.69
N ILE A 197 -28.16 17.34 -3.46
CA ILE A 197 -27.02 16.86 -2.66
C ILE A 197 -27.06 15.33 -2.45
N GLN A 198 -28.26 14.72 -2.43
CA GLN A 198 -28.39 13.26 -2.26
C GLN A 198 -27.78 12.45 -3.43
N GLY A 199 -27.66 13.04 -4.63
CA GLY A 199 -26.99 12.42 -5.78
C GLY A 199 -25.47 12.61 -5.79
N VAL A 200 -24.92 13.46 -4.90
CA VAL A 200 -23.48 13.77 -4.80
C VAL A 200 -22.81 12.93 -3.70
N LEU A 201 -23.56 12.61 -2.65
CA LEU A 201 -23.09 11.78 -1.54
C LEU A 201 -23.24 10.29 -1.87
N GLY A 202 -22.48 9.44 -1.18
CA GLY A 202 -22.70 7.99 -1.26
C GLY A 202 -24.07 7.60 -0.67
N ALA A 203 -24.54 6.39 -0.97
CA ALA A 203 -25.86 5.89 -0.54
C ALA A 203 -26.15 6.01 0.97
N ASN A 204 -25.10 6.07 1.80
CA ASN A 204 -25.18 6.24 3.25
C ASN A 204 -25.21 7.71 3.72
N GLY A 205 -25.33 8.68 2.81
CA GLY A 205 -25.25 10.13 3.12
C GLY A 205 -23.85 10.63 3.51
N LEU A 206 -22.82 9.81 3.32
CA LEU A 206 -21.42 10.15 3.59
C LEU A 206 -20.71 10.64 2.32
N PRO A 207 -19.72 11.54 2.43
CA PRO A 207 -18.89 11.93 1.29
C PRO A 207 -18.10 10.71 0.76
N PRO A 208 -17.83 10.65 -0.56
CA PRO A 208 -17.04 9.56 -1.13
C PRO A 208 -15.62 9.56 -0.56
N SER A 209 -15.12 8.39 -0.16
CA SER A 209 -13.71 8.21 0.19
C SER A 209 -12.82 8.36 -1.05
N PRO A 210 -11.57 8.83 -0.94
CA PRO A 210 -10.65 8.89 -2.08
C PRO A 210 -10.52 7.52 -2.76
N CYS A 211 -10.64 7.50 -4.09
CA CYS A 211 -10.57 6.29 -4.89
C CYS A 211 -9.16 5.68 -4.81
N ASN A 212 -9.08 4.36 -4.71
CA ASN A 212 -7.83 3.61 -4.83
C ASN A 212 -7.83 2.86 -6.16
N LEU A 213 -6.79 3.04 -6.98
CA LEU A 213 -6.62 2.35 -8.27
C LEU A 213 -6.02 0.95 -8.12
N ASN A 214 -5.53 0.58 -6.93
CA ASN A 214 -5.04 -0.76 -6.66
C ASN A 214 -6.19 -1.77 -6.75
N THR A 215 -6.13 -2.63 -7.78
CA THR A 215 -7.11 -3.70 -8.05
C THR A 215 -7.15 -4.80 -7.00
N ILE A 216 -6.14 -4.85 -6.13
CA ILE A 216 -6.08 -5.74 -4.97
C ILE A 216 -7.17 -5.32 -3.97
N SER A 217 -7.95 -6.28 -3.45
CA SER A 217 -8.97 -6.04 -2.40
C SER A 217 -8.40 -5.30 -1.20
N LYS A 218 -9.17 -4.41 -0.54
CA LYS A 218 -8.75 -3.71 0.69
C LYS A 218 -8.32 -4.64 1.84
N SER A 219 -8.76 -5.90 1.83
CA SER A 219 -8.31 -6.94 2.76
C SER A 219 -6.90 -7.48 2.50
N SER A 220 -6.38 -7.22 1.30
CA SER A 220 -5.16 -7.82 0.72
C SER A 220 -4.20 -6.76 0.14
N GLN A 221 -4.63 -5.50 0.05
CA GLN A 221 -3.73 -4.35 -0.07
C GLN A 221 -2.81 -4.41 1.14
N SER A 222 -1.49 -4.35 0.91
CA SER A 222 -0.50 -4.54 1.96
C SER A 222 -0.69 -3.52 3.08
N LYS A 223 -1.38 -3.98 4.12
CA LYS A 223 -1.21 -3.46 5.45
C LYS A 223 0.27 -3.65 5.77
N TYR A 224 0.87 -2.70 6.48
CA TYR A 224 2.24 -2.79 6.95
C TYR A 224 2.39 -4.03 7.87
N GLU A 225 2.69 -5.17 7.27
CA GLU A 225 2.99 -6.41 7.97
C GLU A 225 4.45 -6.39 8.39
N LEU A 226 4.67 -6.64 9.68
CA LEU A 226 6.01 -6.82 10.21
C LEU A 226 6.45 -8.22 9.80
N ASP A 227 7.38 -8.29 8.85
CA ASP A 227 7.93 -9.57 8.39
C ASP A 227 8.49 -10.36 9.59
N SER A 228 8.29 -11.68 9.60
CA SER A 228 8.96 -12.55 10.56
C SER A 228 10.49 -12.56 10.37
N GLU A 229 10.97 -12.25 9.17
CA GLU A 229 12.39 -12.23 8.81
C GLU A 229 12.96 -10.80 8.84
N HIS A 230 13.07 -10.22 10.04
CA HIS A 230 13.71 -8.92 10.22
C HIS A 230 15.19 -8.98 9.81
N GLY A 231 15.61 -8.04 8.94
CA GLY A 231 17.01 -7.88 8.53
C GLY A 231 17.97 -7.41 9.64
N TYR A 232 17.44 -7.10 10.82
CA TYR A 232 18.18 -6.72 12.03
C TYR A 232 17.65 -7.49 13.25
N PRO A 233 18.49 -7.82 14.25
CA PRO A 233 18.01 -8.38 15.50
C PRO A 233 17.19 -7.35 16.30
N GLU A 234 16.27 -7.84 17.15
CA GLU A 234 15.24 -7.05 17.88
C GLU A 234 15.78 -5.85 18.69
N LYS A 235 17.09 -5.80 18.97
CA LYS A 235 17.76 -4.67 19.65
C LYS A 235 17.75 -3.37 18.83
N TYR A 236 17.67 -3.44 17.50
CA TYR A 236 17.71 -2.25 16.64
C TYR A 236 16.30 -1.66 16.48
N PRO A 237 16.11 -0.33 16.57
CA PRO A 237 14.80 0.32 16.44
C PRO A 237 14.29 0.40 14.99
N CYS A 238 14.77 -0.49 14.12
CA CYS A 238 14.46 -0.53 12.69
C CYS A 238 13.39 -1.59 12.43
N ARG A 239 12.33 -1.23 11.70
CA ARG A 239 11.26 -2.16 11.28
C ARG A 239 11.40 -2.46 9.79
N THR A 240 11.24 -3.72 9.43
CA THR A 240 11.12 -4.16 8.04
C THR A 240 9.64 -4.34 7.71
N PHE A 241 9.22 -3.83 6.56
CA PHE A 241 7.87 -3.98 6.03
C PHE A 241 7.96 -4.64 4.65
N ALA A 242 7.05 -5.58 4.39
CA ALA A 242 6.92 -6.29 3.12
C ALA A 242 5.94 -5.59 2.16
#